data_AF-A0A7J7J6L2-F1
#
_entry.id   AF-A0A7J7J6L2-F1
#
_cell.length_a   1.000
_cell.length_b   1.000
_cell.length_c   1.000
_cell.angle_alpha   90.00
_cell.angle_beta   90.00
_cell.angle_gamma   90.00
#
_symmetry.space_group_name_H-M   'P 1'
#
loop_
_entity.id
_entity.type
_entity.pdbx_description
1 polymer ?
#
loop_
_entity_poly.entity_id
_entity_poly.type
_entity_poly.pdbx_seq_one_letter_code
_entity_poly.pdbx_strand_id
1 'polypeptide(L)'
;MTTSNFKVVTGVMEHHQNTYILHRVNVTCKLEVCLTDDISKRKEIFQFERTGTIAPMMAISEKYVIVNDLDSKQLIAYDFVTKSTVIIYPYIALLGVHFVTDSQFLAVGEDKLIKYRIEEAMIVPVWICENINSGYGICTDSHGVIYVVTRNNEQLIHVISPAGI
;
A
#
# COMPACT_ATOMS: atom_id res chain seq x y z
N MET A 1 15.94 -22.97 -23.31
CA MET A 1 15.50 -22.96 -21.89
C MET A 1 14.21 -22.15 -21.84
N THR A 2 13.08 -22.80 -21.59
CA THR A 2 11.80 -22.11 -21.39
C THR A 2 11.82 -21.46 -20.02
N THR A 3 11.88 -20.13 -19.95
CA THR A 3 11.64 -19.38 -18.72
C THR A 3 10.21 -19.68 -18.27
N SER A 4 10.08 -20.54 -17.27
CA SER A 4 8.80 -20.78 -16.60
C SER A 4 8.34 -19.45 -15.98
N ASN A 5 7.20 -18.94 -16.46
CA ASN A 5 6.56 -17.74 -15.92
C ASN A 5 6.04 -18.06 -14.51
N PHE A 6 6.87 -17.84 -13.49
CA PHE A 6 6.44 -18.04 -12.10
C PHE A 6 5.50 -16.90 -11.70
N LYS A 7 4.28 -17.26 -11.28
CA LYS A 7 3.33 -16.35 -10.63
C LYS A 7 3.73 -16.23 -9.16
N VAL A 8 4.20 -15.07 -8.73
CA VAL A 8 4.53 -14.78 -7.33
C VAL A 8 3.40 -13.96 -6.74
N VAL A 9 2.69 -14.48 -5.74
CA VAL A 9 1.74 -13.67 -4.96
C VAL A 9 2.54 -12.76 -4.04
N THR A 10 2.36 -11.46 -4.20
CA THR A 10 3.14 -10.44 -3.48
C THR A 10 2.33 -9.71 -2.43
N GLY A 11 1.00 -9.80 -2.48
CA GLY A 11 0.10 -9.29 -1.45
C GLY A 11 -1.27 -9.96 -1.51
N VAL A 12 -1.85 -10.24 -0.35
CA VAL A 12 -3.22 -10.72 -0.20
C VAL A 12 -3.88 -9.88 0.88
N MET A 13 -5.02 -9.28 0.58
CA MET A 13 -5.78 -8.48 1.52
C MET A 13 -7.26 -8.84 1.42
N GLU A 14 -7.90 -8.97 2.57
CA GLU A 14 -9.33 -9.14 2.67
C GLU A 14 -9.97 -7.79 2.97
N HIS A 15 -11.03 -7.47 2.24
CA HIS A 15 -11.84 -6.30 2.51
C HIS A 15 -13.29 -6.64 2.18
N HIS A 16 -14.14 -6.54 3.20
CA HIS A 16 -15.48 -7.17 3.22
C HIS A 16 -15.42 -8.66 2.92
N GLN A 17 -16.13 -9.10 1.89
CA GLN A 17 -16.24 -10.48 1.42
C GLN A 17 -15.35 -10.74 0.20
N ASN A 18 -14.49 -9.78 -0.16
CA ASN A 18 -13.63 -9.86 -1.33
C ASN A 18 -12.18 -10.06 -0.92
N THR A 19 -11.48 -10.95 -1.64
CA THR A 19 -10.04 -11.12 -1.50
C THR A 19 -9.34 -10.44 -2.67
N TYR A 20 -8.44 -9.52 -2.36
CA TYR A 20 -7.62 -8.81 -3.33
C TYR A 20 -6.21 -9.41 -3.33
N ILE A 21 -5.74 -9.76 -4.52
CA ILE A 21 -4.49 -10.47 -4.73
C ILE A 21 -3.63 -9.66 -5.68
N LEU A 22 -2.55 -9.10 -5.13
CA LEU A 22 -1.48 -8.53 -5.92
C LEU A 22 -0.47 -9.64 -6.22
N HIS A 23 -0.22 -9.88 -7.49
CA HIS A 23 0.76 -10.87 -7.90
C HIS A 23 1.59 -10.37 -9.08
N ARG A 24 2.74 -10.99 -9.27
CA ARG A 24 3.70 -10.64 -10.31
C ARG A 24 3.95 -11.83 -11.22
N VAL A 25 3.99 -11.57 -12.52
CA VAL A 25 4.43 -12.49 -13.56
C VAL A 25 5.48 -11.77 -14.40
N ASN A 26 6.74 -12.19 -14.31
CA ASN A 26 7.88 -11.49 -14.90
C ASN A 26 7.95 -10.03 -14.44
N VAL A 27 7.80 -9.07 -15.35
CA VAL A 27 7.81 -7.63 -15.05
C VAL A 27 6.41 -7.06 -14.78
N THR A 28 5.35 -7.79 -15.12
CA THR A 28 3.99 -7.31 -14.95
C THR A 28 3.47 -7.63 -13.54
N CYS A 29 3.04 -6.61 -12.81
CA CYS A 29 2.26 -6.73 -11.59
C CYS A 29 0.78 -6.57 -11.91
N LYS A 30 -0.06 -7.44 -11.33
CA LYS A 30 -1.50 -7.50 -11.57
C LYS A 30 -2.25 -7.53 -10.24
N LEU A 31 -3.26 -6.67 -10.12
CA LEU A 31 -4.25 -6.76 -9.05
C LEU A 31 -5.46 -7.54 -9.55
N GLU A 32 -5.79 -8.63 -8.86
CA GLU A 32 -6.99 -9.42 -9.06
C GLU A 32 -7.92 -9.31 -7.84
N VAL A 33 -9.23 -9.34 -8.06
CA VAL A 33 -10.23 -9.55 -7.00
C VAL A 33 -10.90 -10.91 -7.16
N CYS A 34 -11.13 -11.57 -6.03
CA CYS A 34 -12.00 -12.75 -5.91
C CYS A 34 -13.29 -12.29 -5.23
N LEU A 35 -14.42 -12.41 -5.94
CA LEU A 35 -15.75 -11.98 -5.47
C LEU A 35 -16.48 -13.06 -4.64
N THR A 36 -15.82 -14.20 -4.42
CA THR A 36 -16.32 -15.38 -3.70
C THR A 36 -15.12 -16.12 -3.12
N ASP A 37 -15.34 -17.01 -2.15
CA ASP A 37 -14.30 -17.94 -1.61
C ASP A 37 -13.64 -18.82 -2.70
N ASP A 38 -14.25 -18.88 -3.88
CA ASP A 38 -13.68 -19.55 -5.05
C ASP A 38 -12.60 -18.70 -5.74
N ILE A 39 -11.36 -18.92 -5.31
CA ILE A 39 -10.16 -18.29 -5.86
C ILE A 39 -9.91 -18.62 -7.34
N SER A 40 -10.68 -19.52 -7.97
CA SER A 40 -10.59 -19.77 -9.42
C SER A 40 -11.31 -18.70 -10.24
N LYS A 41 -12.24 -17.94 -9.63
CA LYS A 41 -13.04 -16.89 -10.29
C LYS A 41 -12.46 -15.50 -10.07
N ARG A 42 -11.20 -15.33 -10.46
CA ARG A 42 -10.49 -14.04 -10.33
C ARG A 42 -10.85 -13.11 -11.47
N LYS A 43 -10.97 -11.83 -11.17
CA LYS A 43 -11.09 -10.76 -12.17
C LYS A 43 -9.92 -9.80 -12.02
N GLU A 44 -9.20 -9.56 -13.12
CA GLU A 44 -8.18 -8.52 -13.17
C GLU A 44 -8.84 -7.14 -13.06
N ILE A 45 -8.27 -6.30 -12.20
CA ILE A 45 -8.74 -4.94 -11.93
C ILE A 45 -7.82 -3.93 -12.59
N PHE A 46 -6.51 -4.06 -12.37
CA PHE A 46 -5.49 -3.23 -13.01
C PHE A 46 -4.14 -3.94 -13.06
N GLN A 47 -3.27 -3.44 -13.93
CA GLN A 47 -1.89 -3.91 -14.05
C GLN A 47 -0.90 -2.75 -14.22
N PHE A 48 0.34 -2.97 -13.83
CA PHE A 48 1.46 -2.05 -14.03
C PHE A 48 2.77 -2.82 -14.20
N GLU A 49 3.74 -2.20 -14.87
CA GLU A 49 5.05 -2.80 -15.13
C GLU A 49 6.05 -2.46 -14.02
N ARG A 50 6.92 -3.42 -13.71
CA ARG A 50 7.94 -3.34 -12.67
C ARG A 50 9.15 -4.21 -12.96
N THR A 51 10.34 -3.64 -12.81
CA THR A 51 11.59 -4.31 -13.18
C THR A 51 12.40 -4.91 -12.02
N GLY A 52 12.33 -4.41 -10.78
CA GLY A 52 13.21 -4.89 -9.69
C GLY A 52 12.64 -6.09 -8.90
N THR A 53 12.95 -6.28 -7.61
CA THR A 53 12.77 -7.56 -6.89
C THR A 53 11.87 -7.55 -5.65
N ILE A 54 11.56 -6.39 -5.04
CA ILE A 54 10.94 -6.32 -3.71
C ILE A 54 9.39 -6.31 -3.74
N ALA A 55 8.67 -7.42 -3.53
CA ALA A 55 7.19 -7.48 -3.49
C ALA A 55 6.48 -6.17 -3.09
N PRO A 56 5.59 -5.59 -3.93
CA PRO A 56 4.95 -4.33 -3.62
C PRO A 56 4.05 -4.49 -2.40
N MET A 57 3.95 -3.45 -1.60
CA MET A 57 3.01 -3.43 -0.48
C MET A 57 1.67 -2.88 -0.93
N MET A 58 0.59 -3.32 -0.30
CA MET A 58 -0.76 -2.87 -0.65
C MET A 58 -1.58 -2.48 0.58
N ALA A 59 -2.40 -1.44 0.42
CA ALA A 59 -3.50 -1.07 1.31
C ALA A 59 -4.79 -1.00 0.50
N ILE A 60 -5.95 -1.25 1.12
CA ILE A 60 -7.27 -1.16 0.46
C ILE A 60 -8.30 -0.42 1.30
N SER A 61 -9.16 0.34 0.62
CA SER A 61 -10.40 0.94 1.13
C SER A 61 -11.59 0.60 0.22
N GLU A 62 -12.76 1.19 0.49
CA GLU A 62 -13.96 1.00 -0.34
C GLU A 62 -13.77 1.46 -1.78
N LYS A 63 -12.92 2.49 -1.96
CA LYS A 63 -12.78 3.20 -3.24
C LYS A 63 -11.42 2.99 -3.89
N TYR A 64 -10.37 2.77 -3.10
CA TYR A 64 -9.01 2.77 -3.61
C TYR A 64 -8.20 1.55 -3.17
N VAL A 65 -7.27 1.13 -4.03
CA VAL A 65 -6.07 0.39 -3.61
C VAL A 65 -4.86 1.30 -3.74
N ILE A 66 -4.03 1.31 -2.70
CA ILE A 66 -2.69 1.86 -2.77
C ILE A 66 -1.71 0.70 -2.98
N VAL A 67 -0.85 0.83 -3.97
CA VAL A 67 0.31 -0.03 -4.16
C VAL A 67 1.58 0.81 -4.00
N ASN A 68 2.45 0.36 -3.12
CA ASN A 68 3.78 0.92 -2.92
C ASN A 68 4.80 0.04 -3.65
N ASP A 69 5.32 0.55 -4.76
CA ASP A 69 6.41 -0.09 -5.50
C ASP A 69 7.76 0.41 -4.99
N LEU A 70 8.37 -0.44 -4.16
CA LEU A 70 9.62 -0.17 -3.47
C LEU A 70 10.83 0.04 -4.39
N ASP A 71 10.86 -0.57 -5.58
CA ASP A 71 12.00 -0.40 -6.48
C ASP A 71 11.93 0.92 -7.24
N SER A 72 10.74 1.20 -7.81
CA SER A 72 10.52 2.39 -8.60
C SER A 72 10.24 3.62 -7.73
N LYS A 73 10.10 3.41 -6.42
CA LYS A 73 9.79 4.42 -5.41
C LYS A 73 8.53 5.20 -5.77
N GLN A 74 7.50 4.47 -6.15
CA GLN A 74 6.20 5.00 -6.55
C GLN A 74 5.11 4.55 -5.61
N LEU A 75 4.21 5.48 -5.30
CA LEU A 75 2.89 5.15 -4.77
C LEU A 75 1.88 5.24 -5.93
N ILE A 76 1.14 4.16 -6.11
CA ILE A 76 0.12 4.02 -7.14
C ILE A 76 -1.22 3.91 -6.41
N ALA A 77 -2.13 4.87 -6.62
CA ALA A 77 -3.52 4.72 -6.24
C ALA A 77 -4.34 4.27 -7.45
N TYR A 78 -5.11 3.21 -7.27
CA TYR A 78 -6.10 2.77 -8.25
C TYR A 78 -7.51 2.99 -7.70
N ASP A 79 -8.33 3.71 -8.44
CA ASP A 79 -9.74 3.97 -8.14
C ASP A 79 -10.62 2.88 -8.77
N PHE A 80 -11.30 2.08 -7.94
CA PHE A 80 -12.17 1.00 -8.43
C PHE A 80 -13.45 1.52 -9.10
N VAL A 81 -13.92 2.69 -8.69
CA VAL A 81 -15.19 3.27 -9.12
C VAL A 81 -15.04 3.86 -10.52
N THR A 82 -14.00 4.67 -10.71
CA THR A 82 -13.73 5.34 -12.00
C THR A 82 -12.83 4.52 -12.92
N LYS A 83 -12.16 3.48 -12.39
CA LYS A 83 -11.15 2.67 -13.08
C LYS A 83 -9.95 3.50 -13.56
N SER A 84 -9.58 4.52 -12.80
CA SER A 84 -8.43 5.38 -13.10
C SER A 84 -7.26 5.14 -12.14
N THR A 85 -6.05 5.36 -12.65
CA THR A 85 -4.82 5.28 -11.85
C THR A 85 -4.25 6.67 -11.64
N VAL A 86 -3.83 6.94 -10.41
CA VAL A 86 -3.04 8.11 -10.03
C VAL A 86 -1.67 7.62 -9.53
N ILE A 87 -0.59 8.14 -10.08
CA ILE A 87 0.78 7.76 -9.70
C ILE A 87 1.48 8.97 -9.07
N ILE A 88 2.12 8.78 -7.93
CA ILE A 88 3.03 9.79 -7.34
C ILE A 88 4.46 9.47 -7.74
N TYR A 89 5.15 10.52 -8.22
CA TYR A 89 6.59 10.63 -8.24
C TYR A 89 7.04 11.91 -7.51
N PRO A 90 8.23 11.95 -6.91
CA PRO A 90 9.06 10.84 -6.42
C PRO A 90 8.71 10.54 -4.96
N TYR A 91 9.02 9.33 -4.51
CA TYR A 91 8.79 8.97 -3.12
C TYR A 91 9.95 8.26 -2.41
N ILE A 92 9.87 8.22 -1.08
CA ILE A 92 10.88 7.72 -0.14
C ILE A 92 10.48 6.28 0.21
N ALA A 93 11.47 5.40 0.36
CA ALA A 93 11.27 3.97 0.56
C ALA A 93 10.32 3.71 1.75
N LEU A 94 9.09 3.28 1.46
CA LEU A 94 8.16 2.89 2.49
C LEU A 94 8.08 1.42 2.71
N LEU A 95 7.90 1.09 3.96
CA LEU A 95 7.85 -0.26 4.46
C LEU A 95 6.50 -0.61 5.05
N GLY A 96 5.52 0.31 5.03
CA GLY A 96 4.14 0.06 5.42
C GLY A 96 3.16 1.10 4.87
N VAL A 97 1.94 0.65 4.56
CA VAL A 97 0.81 1.50 4.14
C VAL A 97 -0.46 1.05 4.85
N HIS A 98 -1.30 2.01 5.28
CA HIS A 98 -2.53 1.73 6.03
C HIS A 98 -3.60 2.79 5.76
N PHE A 99 -4.82 2.39 5.42
CA PHE A 99 -5.92 3.35 5.23
C PHE A 99 -6.49 3.83 6.56
N VAL A 100 -6.72 5.14 6.66
CA VAL A 100 -7.41 5.77 7.81
C VAL A 100 -8.87 6.05 7.47
N THR A 101 -9.12 6.47 6.23
CA THR A 101 -10.45 6.70 5.64
C THR A 101 -10.36 6.37 4.15
N ASP A 102 -11.48 6.34 3.43
CA ASP A 102 -11.46 6.04 1.99
C ASP A 102 -10.51 6.91 1.18
N SER A 103 -10.37 8.19 1.55
CA SER A 103 -9.52 9.15 0.84
C SER A 103 -8.23 9.52 1.57
N GLN A 104 -7.89 8.85 2.69
CA GLN A 104 -6.68 9.17 3.46
C GLN A 104 -5.98 7.90 3.93
N PHE A 105 -4.68 7.85 3.74
CA PHE A 105 -3.86 6.73 4.16
C PHE A 105 -2.56 7.21 4.81
N LEU A 106 -1.99 6.34 5.64
CA LEU A 106 -0.71 6.48 6.27
C LEU A 106 0.31 5.63 5.54
N ALA A 107 1.54 6.10 5.60
CA ALA A 107 2.65 5.56 4.85
C ALA A 107 3.91 5.74 5.69
N VAL A 108 4.55 4.64 6.08
CA VAL A 108 5.73 4.65 6.95
C VAL A 108 6.95 4.19 6.19
N GLY A 109 8.06 4.89 6.38
CA GLY A 109 9.34 4.55 5.80
C GLY A 109 10.45 4.50 6.83
N GLU A 110 11.67 4.57 6.31
CA GLU A 110 12.89 4.45 7.12
C GLU A 110 13.11 5.61 8.10
N ASP A 111 12.57 6.80 7.86
CA ASP A 111 12.83 7.97 8.70
C ASP A 111 11.55 8.65 9.22
N LYS A 112 10.42 8.43 8.55
CA LYS A 112 9.19 9.16 8.82
C LYS A 112 7.91 8.38 8.57
N LEU A 113 6.84 8.92 9.15
CA LEU A 113 5.46 8.60 8.85
C LEU A 113 4.83 9.80 8.13
N ILE A 114 4.13 9.53 7.02
CA ILE A 114 3.42 10.55 6.27
C ILE A 114 1.94 10.17 6.18
N LYS A 115 1.07 11.14 6.43
CA LYS A 115 -0.34 11.02 6.10
C LYS A 115 -0.60 11.64 4.74
N TYR A 116 -1.23 10.89 3.85
CA TYR A 116 -1.64 11.32 2.53
C TYR A 116 -3.15 11.48 2.42
N ARG A 117 -3.57 12.33 1.49
CA ARG A 117 -4.94 12.43 0.99
C ARG A 117 -4.96 12.17 -0.50
N ILE A 118 -5.92 11.38 -0.95
CA ILE A 118 -6.20 11.16 -2.36
C ILE A 118 -7.20 12.24 -2.81
N GLU A 119 -6.83 12.98 -3.84
CA GLU A 119 -7.64 13.96 -4.54
C GLU A 119 -7.84 13.50 -6.00
N GLU A 120 -8.75 14.12 -6.75
CA GLU A 120 -9.27 13.58 -8.03
C GLU A 120 -8.20 13.09 -9.02
N ALA A 121 -7.03 13.73 -9.06
CA ALA A 121 -5.94 13.37 -9.96
C ALA A 121 -4.57 13.31 -9.28
N MET A 122 -4.51 13.40 -7.95
CA MET A 122 -3.24 13.48 -7.23
C MET A 122 -3.35 12.93 -5.82
N ILE A 123 -2.20 12.66 -5.23
CA ILE A 123 -2.10 12.29 -3.82
C ILE A 123 -1.21 13.34 -3.16
N VAL A 124 -1.73 13.96 -2.10
CA VAL A 124 -1.09 15.10 -1.44
C VAL A 124 -0.69 14.74 -0.01
N PRO A 125 0.53 15.10 0.44
CA PRO A 125 0.90 14.95 1.85
C PRO A 125 0.09 15.93 2.69
N VAL A 126 -0.53 15.43 3.75
CA VAL A 126 -1.31 16.21 4.72
C VAL A 126 -0.44 16.64 5.89
N TRP A 127 0.35 15.71 6.43
CA TRP A 127 1.34 16.00 7.47
C TRP A 127 2.43 14.91 7.49
N ILE A 128 3.54 15.26 8.14
CA ILE A 128 4.73 14.42 8.28
C ILE A 128 5.14 14.36 9.75
N CYS A 129 5.36 13.15 10.26
CA CYS A 129 5.97 12.89 11.55
C CYS A 129 7.37 12.32 11.31
N GLU A 130 8.38 13.09 11.67
CA GLU A 130 9.80 12.74 11.52
C GLU A 130 10.28 11.87 12.70
N ASN A 131 11.46 11.25 12.55
CA ASN A 131 12.13 10.43 13.57
C ASN A 131 11.41 9.11 13.92
N ILE A 132 10.71 8.53 12.95
CA ILE A 132 10.08 7.22 13.07
C ILE A 132 11.09 6.08 12.86
N ASN A 133 12.28 6.36 12.33
CA ASN A 133 13.48 5.51 12.27
C ASN A 133 13.19 4.00 12.10
N SER A 134 13.34 3.46 10.89
CA SER A 134 13.10 2.06 10.54
C SER A 134 11.66 1.59 10.79
N GLY A 135 10.66 2.45 10.53
CA GLY A 135 9.26 2.07 10.61
C GLY A 135 8.91 1.00 9.59
N TYR A 136 8.12 -0.01 9.99
CA TYR A 136 7.76 -1.15 9.15
C TYR A 136 6.27 -1.53 9.23
N GLY A 137 5.63 -1.36 10.38
CA GLY A 137 4.20 -1.67 10.54
C GLY A 137 3.42 -0.43 10.95
N ILE A 138 2.19 -0.28 10.47
CA ILE A 138 1.28 0.80 10.89
C ILE A 138 -0.10 0.22 11.12
N CYS A 139 -0.78 0.69 12.15
CA CYS A 139 -2.23 0.55 12.29
C CYS A 139 -2.81 1.75 13.05
N THR A 140 -4.14 1.82 13.11
CA THR A 140 -4.88 2.82 13.88
C THR A 140 -5.95 2.17 14.75
N ASP A 141 -6.25 2.77 15.90
CA ASP A 141 -7.43 2.41 16.68
C ASP A 141 -8.69 3.18 16.23
N SER A 142 -9.82 2.92 16.90
CA SER A 142 -11.10 3.59 16.63
C SER A 142 -11.13 5.08 16.96
N HIS A 143 -10.16 5.57 17.75
CA HIS A 143 -10.00 6.99 18.08
C HIS A 143 -9.06 7.70 17.10
N GLY A 144 -8.48 6.97 16.14
CA GLY A 144 -7.51 7.48 15.18
C GLY A 144 -6.09 7.60 15.74
N VAL A 145 -5.81 7.04 16.93
CA VAL A 145 -4.46 6.93 17.45
C VAL A 145 -3.67 6.02 16.52
N ILE A 146 -2.47 6.43 16.17
CA ILE A 146 -1.62 5.75 15.20
C ILE A 146 -0.53 5.00 15.96
N TYR A 147 -0.35 3.74 15.61
CA TYR A 147 0.70 2.89 16.13
C TYR A 147 1.66 2.56 14.99
N VAL A 148 2.93 2.88 15.20
CA VAL A 148 3.99 2.52 14.25
C VAL A 148 4.96 1.57 14.91
N VAL A 149 5.16 0.40 14.30
CA VAL A 149 6.19 -0.56 14.71
C VAL A 149 7.47 -0.25 13.95
N THR A 150 8.58 -0.19 14.67
CA THR A 150 9.91 0.03 14.11
C THR A 150 10.78 -1.22 14.23
N ARG A 151 11.76 -1.35 13.35
CA ARG A 151 12.80 -2.38 13.42
C ARG A 151 14.06 -1.77 14.01
N ASN A 152 14.74 -2.51 14.89
CA ASN A 152 16.09 -2.18 15.37
C ASN A 152 16.24 -0.88 16.19
N ASN A 153 15.16 -0.33 16.75
CA ASN A 153 15.24 0.76 17.73
C ASN A 153 14.97 0.25 19.16
N GLU A 154 15.41 1.01 20.16
CA GLU A 154 15.08 0.77 21.57
C GLU A 154 13.57 0.88 21.84
N GLN A 155 12.87 1.72 21.07
CA GLN A 155 11.42 1.87 21.12
C GLN A 155 10.76 1.08 19.98
N LEU A 156 10.14 -0.04 20.34
CA LEU A 156 9.49 -0.95 19.38
C LEU A 156 8.19 -0.39 18.78
N ILE A 157 7.50 0.50 19.50
CA ILE A 157 6.21 1.09 19.08
C ILE A 157 6.19 2.58 19.38
N HIS A 158 5.93 3.39 18.34
CA HIS A 158 5.58 4.80 18.47
C HIS A 158 4.05 4.92 18.53
N VAL A 159 3.56 5.70 19.50
CA VAL A 159 2.14 6.05 19.63
C VAL A 159 2.01 7.51 19.27
N ILE A 160 1.23 7.81 18.24
CA ILE A 160 1.14 9.13 17.63
C ILE A 160 -0.32 9.57 17.65
N SER A 161 -0.58 10.83 18.04
CA SER A 161 -1.94 11.35 18.06
C SER A 161 -2.53 11.43 16.64
N PRO A 162 -3.87 11.46 16.49
CA PRO A 162 -4.50 11.65 15.17
C PRO A 162 -4.06 12.95 14.47
N ALA A 163 -3.63 13.94 15.26
CA ALA A 163 -3.12 15.23 14.79
C ALA A 163 -1.67 15.17 14.27
N GLY A 164 -0.96 14.04 14.46
CA GLY A 164 0.44 13.88 14.06
C GLY A 164 1.44 14.57 14.99
N ILE A 165 1.01 14.92 16.21
CA ILE A 165 1.81 15.54 17.27
C ILE A 165 2.03 14.55 18.40
#